data_AF-A0A7G5ZD65-F1
#
_entry.id   AF-A0A7G5ZD65-F1
#
_cell.length_a   1.000
_cell.length_b   1.000
_cell.length_c   1.000
_cell.angle_alpha   90.00
_cell.angle_beta   90.00
_cell.angle_gamma   90.00
#
_symmetry.space_group_name_H-M   'P 1'
#
loop_
_entity.id
_entity.type
_entity.pdbx_description
1 polymer ?
#
loop_
_entity_poly.entity_id
_entity_poly.type
_entity_poly.pdbx_seq_one_letter_code
_entity_poly.pdbx_strand_id
1 'polypeptide(L)'
;MKNEKLTTDEYNALEFIRRGARSDRVNACVGRNAKRLSGLKMITYGRDGRVDLTEKGQQVLFLRSCIEALGALSQDPQAPVAGDVAQFLSRKSHIAPRPEGGFDVTAKGQESLADIQAQEPRK
;
A
#
# COMPACT_ATOMS: atom_id res chain seq x y z
N MET A 1 -5.89 -16.75 1.52
CA MET A 1 -6.18 -15.71 0.50
C MET A 1 -5.09 -15.80 -0.56
N LYS A 2 -5.42 -15.74 -1.87
CA LYS A 2 -4.38 -15.63 -2.90
C LYS A 2 -3.76 -14.23 -2.81
N ASN A 3 -2.42 -14.14 -2.83
CA ASN A 3 -1.71 -12.87 -2.92
C ASN A 3 -1.88 -12.35 -4.35
N GLU A 4 -2.92 -11.55 -4.57
CA GLU A 4 -3.16 -10.89 -5.86
C GLU A 4 -2.01 -9.90 -6.12
N LYS A 5 -1.19 -10.18 -7.13
CA LYS A 5 -0.17 -9.23 -7.58
C LYS A 5 -0.84 -8.12 -8.38
N LEU A 6 -0.93 -6.93 -7.79
CA LEU A 6 -1.36 -5.72 -8.48
C LEU A 6 -0.16 -5.04 -9.15
N THR A 7 -0.41 -4.44 -10.30
CA THR A 7 0.52 -3.55 -11.00
C THR A 7 0.58 -2.18 -10.32
N THR A 8 1.60 -1.38 -10.63
CA THR A 8 1.71 0.00 -10.14
C THR A 8 0.48 0.83 -10.50
N ASP A 9 -0.06 0.67 -11.70
CA ASP A 9 -1.26 1.39 -12.14
C ASP A 9 -2.51 0.99 -11.35
N GLU A 10 -2.63 -0.29 -10.99
CA GLU A 10 -3.72 -0.77 -10.14
C GLU A 10 -3.62 -0.24 -8.71
N TYR A 11 -2.41 -0.20 -8.12
CA TYR A 11 -2.20 0.45 -6.82
C TYR A 11 -2.54 1.95 -6.88
N ASN A 12 -2.08 2.64 -7.93
CA ASN A 12 -2.40 4.06 -8.14
C ASN A 12 -3.91 4.28 -8.26
N ALA A 13 -4.61 3.42 -8.99
CA ALA A 13 -6.07 3.50 -9.12
C ALA A 13 -6.78 3.34 -7.77
N LEU A 14 -6.36 2.39 -6.93
CA LEU A 14 -6.91 2.22 -5.58
C LEU A 14 -6.65 3.44 -4.69
N GLU A 15 -5.46 4.03 -4.78
CA GLU A 15 -5.08 5.24 -4.04
C GLU A 15 -5.90 6.47 -4.48
N PHE A 16 -6.17 6.61 -5.77
CA PHE A 16 -7.08 7.63 -6.29
C PHE A 16 -8.50 7.48 -5.75
N ILE A 17 -9.00 6.25 -5.68
CA ILE A 17 -10.33 5.94 -5.12
C ILE A 17 -10.35 6.25 -3.62
N ARG A 18 -9.31 5.88 -2.86
CA ARG A 18 -9.18 6.19 -1.42
C ARG A 18 -9.34 7.67 -1.12
N ARG A 19 -8.85 8.54 -2.01
CA ARG A 19 -8.91 10.00 -1.88
C ARG A 19 -10.28 10.60 -2.21
N GLY A 20 -11.27 9.78 -2.60
CA GLY A 20 -12.65 10.21 -2.81
C GLY A 20 -12.87 11.00 -4.10
N ALA A 21 -12.11 10.68 -5.16
CA ALA A 21 -12.30 11.34 -6.46
C ALA A 21 -13.74 11.13 -6.96
N ARG A 22 -14.49 12.23 -7.13
CA ARG A 22 -15.87 12.20 -7.65
C ARG A 22 -15.87 11.81 -9.13
N SER A 23 -16.83 10.96 -9.48
CA SER A 23 -17.07 10.22 -10.73
C SER A 23 -16.89 11.00 -12.06
N ASP A 24 -16.88 12.32 -12.00
CA ASP A 24 -16.94 13.22 -13.17
C ASP A 24 -15.60 13.26 -13.95
N ARG A 25 -14.51 12.82 -13.29
CA ARG A 25 -13.22 12.52 -13.92
C ARG A 25 -12.72 11.19 -13.40
N VAL A 26 -13.34 10.09 -13.82
CA VAL A 26 -12.66 8.79 -13.79
C VAL A 26 -11.41 8.94 -14.65
N ASN A 27 -10.29 9.29 -14.01
CA ASN A 27 -8.97 9.34 -14.64
C ASN A 27 -8.81 8.03 -15.42
N ALA A 28 -8.36 8.09 -16.68
CA ALA A 28 -8.32 6.93 -17.56
C ALA A 28 -7.64 5.71 -16.90
N CYS A 29 -6.74 5.94 -15.93
CA CYS A 29 -6.16 4.92 -15.05
C CYS A 29 -7.21 4.15 -14.21
N VAL A 30 -8.13 4.83 -13.52
CA VAL A 30 -9.20 4.18 -12.75
C VAL A 30 -10.14 3.44 -13.71
N GLY A 31 -10.57 4.06 -14.81
CA GLY A 31 -11.49 3.45 -15.76
C GLY A 31 -10.94 2.16 -16.38
N ARG A 32 -9.66 2.15 -16.76
CA ARG A 32 -8.97 0.96 -17.29
C ARG A 32 -8.86 -0.18 -16.27
N ASN A 33 -8.66 0.15 -14.98
CA ASN A 33 -8.42 -0.85 -13.95
C ASN A 33 -9.68 -1.28 -13.19
N ALA A 34 -10.75 -0.47 -13.21
CA ALA A 34 -11.91 -0.66 -12.34
C ALA A 34 -12.63 -2.00 -12.57
N LYS A 35 -12.72 -2.47 -13.82
CA LYS A 35 -13.31 -3.80 -14.13
C LYS A 35 -12.55 -4.92 -13.43
N ARG A 36 -11.22 -4.91 -13.50
CA ARG A 36 -10.36 -5.92 -12.86
C ARG A 36 -10.38 -5.78 -11.35
N LEU A 37 -10.23 -4.57 -10.82
CA LEU A 37 -10.26 -4.31 -9.38
C LEU A 37 -11.60 -4.69 -8.74
N SER A 38 -12.72 -4.48 -9.44
CA SER A 38 -14.04 -4.96 -9.02
C SER A 38 -14.12 -6.49 -9.02
N GLY A 39 -13.62 -7.16 -10.07
CA GLY A 39 -13.52 -8.62 -10.13
C GLY A 39 -12.65 -9.22 -9.01
N LEU A 40 -11.60 -8.51 -8.59
CA LEU A 40 -10.76 -8.86 -7.45
C LEU A 40 -11.36 -8.48 -6.10
N LYS A 41 -12.55 -7.85 -6.08
CA LYS A 41 -13.25 -7.34 -4.90
C LYS A 41 -12.46 -6.30 -4.12
N MET A 42 -11.64 -5.49 -4.79
CA MET A 42 -10.90 -4.38 -4.17
C MET A 42 -11.73 -3.11 -4.07
N ILE A 43 -12.70 -2.95 -4.98
CA ILE A 43 -13.59 -1.79 -5.05
C ILE A 43 -15.05 -2.25 -5.15
N THR A 44 -15.96 -1.37 -4.76
CA THR A 44 -17.40 -1.55 -4.90
C THR A 44 -18.02 -0.31 -5.54
N TYR A 45 -19.13 -0.50 -6.24
CA TYR A 45 -19.92 0.61 -6.78
C TYR A 45 -21.14 0.86 -5.89
N GLY A 46 -21.29 2.11 -5.46
CA GLY A 46 -22.47 2.61 -4.79
C GLY A 46 -23.64 2.76 -5.77
N ARG A 47 -24.87 2.83 -5.23
CA ARG A 47 -26.09 3.05 -6.02
C ARG A 47 -26.11 4.42 -6.73
N ASP A 48 -25.33 5.37 -6.22
CA ASP A 48 -25.11 6.70 -6.76
C ASP A 48 -23.99 6.77 -7.81
N GLY A 49 -23.44 5.61 -8.21
CA GLY A 49 -22.34 5.53 -9.17
C GLY A 49 -20.97 5.88 -8.59
N ARG A 50 -20.87 6.09 -7.27
CA ARG A 50 -19.57 6.26 -6.61
C ARG A 50 -18.80 4.95 -6.56
N VAL A 51 -17.48 5.06 -6.54
CA VAL A 51 -16.58 3.92 -6.36
C VAL A 51 -15.91 4.07 -5.01
N ASP A 52 -16.02 3.04 -4.18
CA ASP A 52 -15.41 3.00 -2.85
C ASP A 52 -14.47 1.79 -2.74
N LEU A 53 -13.48 1.89 -1.86
CA LEU A 53 -12.64 0.75 -1.50
C LEU A 53 -13.42 -0.23 -0.62
N THR A 54 -13.28 -1.52 -0.91
CA THR A 54 -13.67 -2.56 0.04
C THR A 54 -12.65 -2.67 1.16
N GLU A 55 -12.97 -3.40 2.22
CA GLU A 55 -12.01 -3.75 3.27
C GLU A 55 -10.75 -4.41 2.70
N LYS A 56 -10.93 -5.33 1.73
CA LYS A 56 -9.80 -5.98 1.04
C LYS A 56 -8.92 -4.96 0.31
N GLY A 57 -9.52 -4.00 -0.39
CA GLY A 57 -8.78 -2.94 -1.08
C GLY A 57 -7.98 -2.06 -0.11
N GLN A 58 -8.58 -1.71 1.03
CA GLN A 58 -7.91 -0.95 2.09
C GLN A 58 -6.73 -1.72 2.68
N GLN A 59 -6.91 -3.01 3.00
CA GLN A 59 -5.84 -3.87 3.52
C GLN A 59 -4.66 -3.98 2.53
N VAL A 60 -4.94 -4.11 1.23
CA VAL A 60 -3.90 -4.17 0.20
C VAL A 60 -3.11 -2.87 0.12
N LEU A 61 -3.78 -1.71 0.14
CA LEU A 61 -3.09 -0.41 0.18
C LEU A 61 -2.27 -0.22 1.46
N PHE A 62 -2.80 -0.67 2.60
CA PHE A 62 -2.09 -0.61 3.87
C PHE A 62 -0.81 -1.44 3.83
N LEU A 63 -0.88 -2.67 3.34
CA LEU A 63 0.30 -3.52 3.18
C LEU A 63 1.31 -2.91 2.20
N ARG A 64 0.85 -2.32 1.09
CA ARG A 64 1.74 -1.58 0.17
C ARG A 64 2.44 -0.42 0.88
N SER A 65 1.71 0.35 1.68
CA SER A 65 2.26 1.47 2.47
C SER A 65 3.31 1.00 3.48
N CYS A 66 3.11 -0.15 4.12
CA CYS A 66 4.10 -0.77 5.00
C CYS A 66 5.40 -1.12 4.26
N ILE A 67 5.31 -1.68 3.06
CA ILE A 67 6.48 -2.04 2.24
C ILE A 67 7.22 -0.78 1.79
N GLU A 68 6.50 0.25 1.33
CA GLU A 68 7.08 1.52 0.91
C GLU A 68 7.76 2.24 2.08
N ALA A 69 7.13 2.28 3.25
CA ALA A 69 7.72 2.83 4.46
C ALA A 69 8.98 2.07 4.89
N LEU A 70 8.96 0.74 4.87
CA LEU A 70 10.12 -0.08 5.21
C LEU A 70 11.29 0.15 4.24
N GLY A 71 10.99 0.26 2.95
CA GLY A 71 11.96 0.62 1.92
C GLY A 71 12.55 2.01 2.15
N ALA A 72 11.69 3.01 2.40
CA ALA A 72 12.14 4.38 2.67
C ALA A 72 13.02 4.46 3.93
N LEU A 73 12.59 3.85 5.04
CA LEU A 73 13.36 3.81 6.29
C LEU A 73 14.69 3.07 6.16
N SER A 74 14.81 2.12 5.24
CA SER A 74 16.10 1.45 4.97
C SER A 74 17.12 2.36 4.32
N GLN A 75 16.68 3.43 3.65
CA GLN A 75 17.53 4.43 3.01
C GLN A 75 17.71 5.68 3.87
N ASP A 76 16.64 6.10 4.54
CA ASP A 76 16.61 7.27 5.41
C ASP A 76 15.80 6.96 6.69
N PRO A 77 16.46 6.77 7.84
CA PRO A 77 15.80 6.55 9.13
C PRO A 77 14.86 7.68 9.60
N GLN A 78 14.93 8.86 8.98
CA GLN A 78 14.04 10.01 9.23
C GLN A 78 12.91 10.12 8.20
N ALA A 79 12.77 9.16 7.29
CA ALA A 79 11.70 9.18 6.29
C ALA A 79 10.31 9.29 6.97
N PRO A 80 9.39 10.10 6.42
CA PRO A 80 8.06 10.26 6.99
C PRO A 80 7.26 8.97 6.86
N VAL A 81 6.65 8.52 7.97
CA VAL A 81 5.80 7.32 8.01
C VAL A 81 4.49 7.64 8.71
N ALA A 82 3.38 7.16 8.16
CA ALA A 82 2.07 7.29 8.79
C ALA A 82 2.02 6.55 10.13
N GLY A 83 1.31 7.11 11.13
CA GLY A 83 1.33 6.58 12.50
C GLY A 83 0.82 5.14 12.64
N ASP A 84 -0.21 4.76 11.87
CA ASP A 84 -0.76 3.41 11.81
C ASP A 84 0.22 2.40 11.17
N VAL A 85 0.92 2.82 10.12
CA VAL A 85 1.99 2.04 9.48
C VAL A 85 3.16 1.83 10.43
N ALA A 86 3.64 2.89 11.08
CA ALA A 86 4.71 2.80 12.06
C ALA A 86 4.34 1.88 13.23
N GLN A 87 3.13 2.03 13.78
CA GLN A 87 2.63 1.17 14.85
C GLN A 87 2.59 -0.31 14.44
N PHE A 88 2.09 -0.60 13.24
CA PHE A 88 2.03 -1.97 12.73
C PHE A 88 3.43 -2.58 12.53
N LEU A 89 4.35 -1.84 11.90
CA LEU A 89 5.72 -2.27 11.67
C LEU A 89 6.49 -2.48 12.98
N SER A 90 6.34 -1.59 13.97
CA SER A 90 6.93 -1.76 15.30
C SER A 90 6.37 -2.98 16.02
N ARG A 91 5.04 -3.20 15.99
CA ARG A 91 4.41 -4.38 16.59
C ARG A 91 4.87 -5.69 15.94
N LYS A 92 5.25 -5.65 14.67
CA LYS A 92 5.84 -6.79 13.94
C LYS A 92 7.36 -6.90 14.09
N SER A 93 7.98 -5.98 14.83
CA SER A 93 9.43 -5.90 15.05
C SER A 93 10.23 -5.68 13.77
N HIS A 94 9.66 -5.02 12.76
CA HIS A 94 10.39 -4.64 11.53
C HIS A 94 11.15 -3.33 11.69
N ILE A 95 10.71 -2.46 12.59
CA ILE A 95 11.36 -1.17 12.88
C ILE A 95 11.45 -0.94 14.39
N ALA A 96 12.45 -0.18 14.82
CA ALA A 96 12.66 0.23 16.21
C ALA A 96 12.80 1.76 16.31
N PRO A 97 12.17 2.41 17.31
CA PRO A 97 12.29 3.85 17.49
C PRO A 97 13.72 4.24 17.87
N ARG A 98 14.17 5.40 17.37
CA ARG A 98 15.49 5.95 17.69
C ARG A 98 15.40 7.05 18.76
N PRO A 99 16.44 7.24 19.58
CA PRO A 99 16.50 8.34 20.55
C PRO A 99 16.41 9.73 19.91
N GLU A 100 16.99 9.91 18.72
CA GLU A 100 16.97 11.18 17.97
C GLU A 100 15.69 11.40 17.14
N GLY A 101 14.69 10.54 17.31
CA GLY A 101 13.49 10.50 16.46
C GLY A 101 13.70 9.66 15.21
N GLY A 102 12.60 9.31 14.54
CA GLY A 102 12.62 8.37 13.41
C GLY A 102 12.73 6.91 13.85
N PHE A 103 13.05 6.04 12.89
CA PHE A 103 13.07 4.59 13.08
C PHE A 103 14.24 3.92 12.37
N ASP A 104 14.90 2.98 13.04
CA ASP A 104 15.81 2.05 12.40
C ASP A 104 15.06 0.79 11.94
N VAL A 105 15.41 0.30 10.75
CA VAL A 105 14.93 -0.99 10.26
C VAL A 105 15.71 -2.11 10.95
N THR A 106 15.01 -3.02 11.63
CA THR A 106 15.64 -4.14 12.34
C THR A 106 16.18 -5.19 11.37
N ALA A 107 17.00 -6.13 11.87
CA ALA A 107 17.46 -7.28 11.07
C ALA A 107 16.29 -8.03 10.41
N LYS A 108 15.21 -8.27 11.17
CA LYS A 108 13.99 -8.88 10.64
C LYS A 108 13.32 -8.02 9.56
N GLY A 109 13.31 -6.70 9.73
CA GLY A 109 12.84 -5.76 8.72
C GLY A 109 13.64 -5.86 7.42
N GLN A 110 14.96 -5.90 7.52
CA GLN A 110 15.88 -6.02 6.37
C GLN A 110 15.68 -7.35 5.64
N GLU A 111 15.61 -8.47 6.36
CA GLU A 111 15.33 -9.80 5.78
C GLU A 111 14.00 -9.81 5.02
N SER A 112 12.94 -9.29 5.65
CA SER A 112 11.61 -9.22 5.02
C SER A 112 11.62 -8.36 3.76
N LEU A 113 12.34 -7.23 3.79
CA LEU A 113 12.48 -6.35 2.63
C LEU A 113 13.23 -7.04 1.49
N ALA A 114 14.32 -7.75 1.80
CA ALA A 114 15.09 -8.51 0.82
C ALA A 114 14.24 -9.61 0.15
N ASP A 115 13.44 -10.34 0.95
CA ASP A 115 12.53 -11.37 0.44
C ASP A 115 11.47 -10.80 -0.50
N ILE A 116 10.92 -9.63 -0.17
CA ILE A 116 9.94 -8.93 -1.03
C ILE A 116 10.59 -8.53 -2.35
N GLN A 117 11.78 -7.93 -2.29
CA GLN A 117 12.54 -7.50 -3.47
C GLN A 117 12.93 -8.67 -4.38
N ALA A 118 13.20 -9.86 -3.81
CA ALA A 118 13.47 -11.07 -4.57
C ALA A 118 12.23 -11.61 -5.31
N GLN A 119 11.02 -11.29 -4.84
CA GLN A 119 9.75 -11.75 -5.40
C GLN A 119 9.08 -10.75 -6.35
N GLU A 120 9.52 -9.49 -6.36
CA GLU A 120 9.14 -8.52 -7.37
C GLU A 120 9.87 -8.88 -8.69
N PRO A 121 9.14 -9.06 -9.81
CA PRO A 121 9.79 -9.27 -11.09
C PRO A 121 10.66 -8.03 -11.37
N ARG A 122 11.98 -8.24 -11.53
CA ARG A 122 12.89 -7.20 -12.00
C ARG A 122 12.31 -6.68 -13.32
N LYS A 123 11.96 -5.39 -13.33
CA LYS A 123 11.49 -4.70 -14.53
C LYS A 123 12.56 -4.73 -15.62
#